data_AF-A0A5J4Q8H0-F1
#
_entry.id   AF-A0A5J4Q8H0-F1
#
_cell.length_a   1.000
_cell.length_b   1.000
_cell.length_c   1.000
_cell.angle_alpha   90.00
_cell.angle_beta   90.00
_cell.angle_gamma   90.00
#
_symmetry.space_group_name_H-M   'P 1'
#
loop_
_entity.id
_entity.type
_entity.pdbx_description
1 polymer ?
#
loop_
_entity_poly.entity_id
_entity_poly.type
_entity_poly.pdbx_seq_one_letter_code
_entity_poly.pdbx_strand_id
1 'polypeptide(L)'
;MLFKVAERYKRQKVYMVLDNVRFHHAKGLKPILERYSHRIELVFLPPYSPDLNPIERVWWLMRKKVTHNRWVKTMEERVDEF
;
A
#
# COMPACT_ATOMS: atom_id res chain seq x y z
N MET A 1 -0.46 5.69 -8.15
CA MET A 1 0.23 4.46 -7.72
C MET A 1 0.19 3.37 -8.79
N LEU A 2 -0.99 2.95 -9.26
CA LEU A 2 -1.15 1.91 -10.30
C LEU A 2 -0.36 2.16 -11.59
N PHE A 3 -0.35 3.39 -12.11
CA PHE A 3 0.44 3.73 -13.31
C PHE A 3 1.94 3.47 -13.15
N LYS A 4 2.52 3.82 -11.99
CA LYS A 4 3.94 3.57 -11.70
C LYS A 4 4.25 2.07 -11.66
N VAL A 5 3.32 1.27 -11.14
CA VAL A 5 3.45 -0.20 -11.12
C VAL A 5 3.35 -0.75 -12.54
N ALA A 6 2.37 -0.30 -13.32
CA ALA A 6 2.18 -0.69 -14.72
C ALA A 6 3.39 -0.35 -15.60
N GLU A 7 4.05 0.78 -15.32
CA GLU A 7 5.25 1.24 -16.00
C GLU A 7 6.50 0.49 -15.54
N ARG A 8 6.62 0.16 -14.25
CA ARG A 8 7.77 -0.60 -13.74
C ARG A 8 7.76 -2.06 -14.21
N TYR A 9 6.59 -2.68 -14.23
CA TYR A 9 6.42 -4.10 -14.57
C TYR A 9 5.71 -4.27 -15.91
N LYS A 10 6.38 -3.86 -17.01
CA LYS A 10 5.81 -3.88 -18.36
C LYS A 10 5.58 -5.29 -18.93
N ARG A 11 6.38 -6.26 -18.50
CA ARG A 11 6.44 -7.62 -19.09
C ARG A 11 5.99 -8.74 -18.14
N GLN A 12 5.57 -8.41 -16.92
CA GLN A 12 5.11 -9.39 -15.94
C GLN A 12 3.65 -9.14 -15.57
N LYS A 13 2.96 -10.21 -15.16
CA LYS A 13 1.69 -10.10 -14.45
C LYS A 13 1.96 -9.75 -12.99
N VAL A 14 1.21 -8.78 -12.46
CA VAL A 14 1.30 -8.25 -11.11
C VAL A 14 0.00 -8.53 -10.38
N TYR A 15 0.13 -9.21 -9.25
CA TYR A 15 -0.95 -9.37 -8.28
C TYR A 15 -0.73 -8.37 -7.15
N MET A 16 -1.69 -7.49 -6.94
CA MET A 16 -1.63 -6.46 -5.91
C MET A 16 -2.58 -6.85 -4.78
N VAL A 17 -2.01 -7.27 -3.66
CA VAL A 17 -2.77 -7.64 -2.48
C VAL A 17 -3.13 -6.36 -1.71
N LEU A 18 -4.42 -6.14 -1.49
CA LEU A 18 -4.98 -4.94 -0.87
C LEU A 18 -5.90 -5.30 0.30
N ASP A 19 -6.03 -4.37 1.24
CA ASP A 19 -7.09 -4.43 2.25
C ASP A 19 -8.44 -3.94 1.66
N ASN A 20 -9.51 -4.02 2.45
CA ASN A 20 -10.85 -3.64 2.03
C ASN A 20 -11.19 -2.16 2.28
N VAL A 21 -10.19 -1.27 2.39
CA VAL A 21 -10.50 0.13 2.63
C VAL A 21 -11.22 0.74 1.43
N ARG A 22 -12.24 1.57 1.71
CA ARG A 22 -13.23 2.06 0.72
C ARG A 22 -12.61 2.69 -0.53
N PHE A 23 -11.46 3.37 -0.41
CA PHE A 23 -10.82 4.00 -1.57
C PHE A 23 -10.22 2.99 -2.56
N HIS A 24 -9.94 1.75 -2.18
CA HIS A 24 -9.52 0.70 -3.11
C HIS A 24 -10.66 0.25 -4.05
N HIS A 25 -11.91 0.51 -3.67
CA HIS A 25 -13.10 0.22 -4.47
C HIS A 25 -13.62 1.44 -5.24
N ALA A 26 -12.85 2.54 -5.29
CA ALA A 26 -13.26 3.76 -5.95
C ALA A 26 -13.58 3.51 -7.44
N LYS A 27 -14.76 3.96 -7.90
CA LYS A 27 -15.21 3.78 -9.29
C LYS A 27 -14.22 4.36 -10.31
N GLY A 28 -13.50 5.43 -9.95
CA GLY A 28 -12.47 6.04 -10.80
C GLY A 28 -11.29 5.13 -11.12
N LEU A 29 -11.10 4.04 -10.38
CA LEU A 29 -10.06 3.05 -10.67
C LEU A 29 -10.45 2.07 -11.79
N LYS A 30 -11.76 1.89 -12.05
CA LYS A 30 -12.25 0.91 -13.02
C LYS A 30 -11.63 1.05 -14.43
N PRO A 31 -11.59 2.23 -15.05
CA PRO A 31 -11.03 2.36 -16.41
C PRO A 31 -9.56 1.99 -16.50
N ILE A 32 -8.80 2.26 -15.43
CA ILE A 32 -7.37 1.94 -15.35
C ILE A 32 -7.18 0.43 -15.18
N LEU A 33 -7.98 -0.20 -14.32
CA LEU A 33 -7.93 -1.65 -14.10
C LEU A 33 -8.36 -2.41 -15.35
N GLU A 34 -9.37 -1.92 -16.07
CA GLU A 34 -9.79 -2.51 -17.36
C GLU A 34 -8.65 -2.44 -18.39
N ARG A 35 -8.01 -1.26 -18.54
CA ARG A 35 -6.88 -1.05 -19.45
C ARG A 35 -5.69 -1.99 -19.15
N TYR A 36 -5.46 -2.30 -17.88
CA TYR A 36 -4.34 -3.13 -17.44
C TYR A 36 -4.75 -4.53 -16.97
N SER A 37 -5.98 -4.96 -17.21
CA SER A 37 -6.56 -6.22 -16.68
C SER A 37 -5.74 -7.47 -17.04
N HIS A 38 -5.12 -7.49 -18.22
CA HIS A 38 -4.22 -8.55 -18.67
C HIS A 38 -2.90 -8.63 -17.88
N ARG A 39 -2.52 -7.58 -17.13
CA ARG A 39 -1.26 -7.49 -16.38
C ARG A 39 -1.41 -7.19 -14.91
N ILE A 40 -2.48 -6.54 -14.47
CA ILE A 40 -2.65 -6.12 -13.09
C ILE A 40 -3.97 -6.68 -12.58
N GLU A 41 -3.86 -7.45 -11.51
CA GLU A 41 -4.99 -8.04 -10.81
C GLU A 41 -4.96 -7.59 -9.35
N LEU A 42 -6.09 -7.09 -8.85
CA LEU A 42 -6.24 -6.72 -7.45
C LEU A 42 -6.79 -7.92 -6.68
N VAL A 43 -6.10 -8.32 -5.63
CA VAL A 43 -6.51 -9.39 -4.72
C VAL A 43 -6.86 -8.77 -3.39
N PHE A 44 -8.11 -8.88 -2.97
CA PHE A 44 -8.57 -8.33 -1.71
C PHE A 44 -8.47 -9.39 -0.61
N LEU A 45 -7.90 -9.00 0.52
CA LEU A 45 -7.85 -9.85 1.71
C LEU A 45 -9.26 -10.05 2.29
N PRO A 46 -9.51 -11.16 3.01
CA PRO A 46 -10.76 -11.34 3.74
C PRO A 46 -10.98 -10.21 4.76
N PRO A 47 -12.25 -9.82 5.02
CA PRO A 47 -12.56 -8.80 6.01
C PRO A 47 -11.96 -9.12 7.39
N TYR A 48 -11.56 -8.07 8.11
CA TYR A 48 -11.03 -8.17 9.48
C TYR A 48 -9.87 -9.16 9.66
N SER A 49 -9.02 -9.31 8.63
CA SER A 49 -7.84 -10.19 8.68
C SER A 49 -6.52 -9.39 8.69
N PRO A 50 -6.26 -8.60 9.74
CA PRO A 50 -5.05 -7.76 9.84
C PRO A 50 -3.76 -8.60 9.83
N ASP A 51 -3.80 -9.83 10.36
CA ASP A 51 -2.65 -10.74 10.39
C ASP A 51 -2.17 -11.14 8.98
N LEU A 52 -3.07 -11.09 8.00
CA LEU A 52 -2.76 -11.40 6.61
C LEU A 52 -2.23 -10.20 5.82
N ASN A 53 -2.27 -8.99 6.39
CA ASN A 53 -1.82 -7.78 5.72
C ASN A 53 -0.35 -7.48 6.09
N PRO A 54 0.63 -7.71 5.19
CA PRO A 54 2.04 -7.53 5.51
C PRO A 54 2.40 -6.09 5.92
N ILE A 55 1.58 -5.11 5.53
CA ILE A 55 1.80 -3.70 5.88
C ILE A 55 1.71 -3.47 7.40
N GLU A 56 0.91 -4.27 8.13
CA GLU A 56 0.80 -4.17 9.59
C GLU A 56 2.13 -4.41 10.29
N ARG A 57 2.94 -5.35 9.77
CA ARG A 57 4.30 -5.60 10.29
C ARG A 57 5.22 -4.41 10.02
N VAL A 58 5.08 -3.77 8.86
CA VAL A 58 5.84 -2.55 8.53
C VAL A 58 5.43 -1.41 9.46
N TRP A 59 4.14 -1.24 9.73
CA TRP A 59 3.65 -0.24 10.68
C TRP A 59 4.16 -0.49 12.09
N TRP A 60 4.19 -1.74 12.54
CA TRP A 60 4.75 -2.09 13.84
C TRP A 60 6.24 -1.75 13.93
N LEU A 61 7.03 -2.10 12.91
CA LEU A 61 8.44 -1.75 12.83
C LEU A 61 8.66 -0.23 12.81
N MET A 62 7.89 0.47 11.99
CA MET A 62 7.91 1.93 11.87
C MET A 62 7.63 2.56 13.23
N ARG A 63 6.55 2.15 13.91
CA ARG A 63 6.24 2.68 15.24
C ARG A 63 7.38 2.43 16.21
N LYS A 64 7.92 1.21 16.25
CA LYS A 64 9.02 0.85 17.16
C LYS A 64 10.29 1.68 16.92
N LYS A 65 10.61 1.98 15.67
CA LYS A 65 11.83 2.69 15.29
C LYS A 65 11.69 4.22 15.29
N VAL A 66 10.54 4.73 14.86
CA VAL A 66 10.31 6.16 14.59
C VAL A 66 9.54 6.84 15.72
N THR A 67 8.45 6.23 16.20
CA THR A 67 7.44 6.97 17.00
C THR A 67 7.47 6.65 18.49
N HIS A 68 7.88 5.45 18.90
CA HIS A 68 7.88 5.08 20.32
C HIS A 68 8.95 5.85 21.10
N ASN A 69 8.53 6.43 22.22
CA ASN A 69 9.41 7.05 23.23
C ASN A 69 10.36 8.12 22.69
N ARG A 70 9.99 8.78 21.59
CA ARG A 70 10.73 9.91 21.02
C ARG A 70 9.86 11.15 21.04
N TRP A 71 10.39 12.22 21.61
CA TRP A 71 9.82 13.54 21.46
C TRP A 71 10.59 14.26 20.36
N VAL A 72 9.85 14.83 19.41
CA VAL A 72 10.39 15.61 18.30
C VAL A 72 9.47 16.80 18.10
N LYS A 73 10.07 17.96 17.80
CA LYS A 73 9.37 19.24 17.86
C LYS A 73 8.56 19.48 16.60
N THR A 74 9.06 19.03 15.45
CA THR A 74 8.38 19.16 14.16
C THR A 74 8.23 17.82 13.43
N MET A 75 7.59 17.85 12.26
CA MET A 75 7.47 16.68 11.40
C MET A 75 8.72 16.50 10.54
N GLU A 76 9.35 17.60 10.13
CA GLU A 76 10.56 17.63 9.31
C GLU A 76 11.72 16.95 10.05
N GLU A 77 11.94 17.32 11.31
CA GLU A 77 12.95 16.69 12.19
C GLU A 77 12.77 15.17 12.28
N ARG A 78 11.51 14.70 12.24
CA ARG A 78 11.18 13.28 12.35
C ARG A 78 11.41 12.50 11.06
N VAL A 79 11.34 13.17 9.92
CA VAL A 79 11.66 12.59 8.62
C VAL A 79 13.17 12.49 8.46
N ASP A 80 13.93 13.47 8.93
CA ASP A 80 15.41 13.48 8.84
C ASP A 80 16.08 12.46 9.78
N GLU A 81 15.43 12.07 10.88
CA GLU A 81 15.91 10.98 11.76
C GLU A 81 15.74 9.56 11.16
N PHE A 82 15.26 9.44 9.91
CA PHE A 82 14.98 8.16 9.24
C PHE A 82 15.58 8.05 7.83
#